data_AF-A0A832WUP8-F1
#
_entry.id   AF-A0A832WUP8-F1
#
_cell.length_a   1.000
_cell.length_b   1.000
_cell.length_c   1.000
_cell.angle_alpha   90.00
_cell.angle_beta   90.00
_cell.angle_gamma   90.00
#
_symmetry.space_group_name_H-M   'P 1'
#
loop_
_entity.id
_entity.type
_entity.pdbx_description
1 polymer ?
#
loop_
_entity_poly.entity_id
_entity_poly.type
_entity_poly.pdbx_seq_one_letter_code
_entity_poly.pdbx_strand_id
1 'polypeptide(L)'
;IGLLGFVDPIRPSVAQSVKECYTAGIRVIMITGDYPGTAQHIARQIGLKNSDQYITGPELSSMSKEELAEKIKTTNIFARVVPEQKL
;
A
#
# COMPACT_ATOMS: atom_id res chain seq x y z
N ILE A 1 -0.55 1.69 -34.94
CA ILE A 1 -0.99 1.52 -33.53
C ILE A 1 0.26 1.64 -32.67
N GLY A 2 0.21 2.37 -31.55
CA GLY A 2 1.33 2.54 -30.63
C GLY A 2 0.82 2.64 -29.19
N LEU A 3 1.69 2.34 -28.23
CA LEU A 3 1.42 2.41 -26.79
C LEU A 3 2.25 3.54 -26.17
N LEU A 4 1.64 4.33 -25.29
CA LEU A 4 2.30 5.32 -24.45
C LEU A 4 2.03 4.98 -22.99
N GLY A 5 3.07 5.03 -22.15
CA GLY A 5 3.00 4.77 -20.72
C GLY A 5 3.58 5.95 -19.94
N PHE A 6 2.91 6.31 -18.85
CA PHE A 6 3.35 7.35 -17.93
C PHE A 6 3.65 6.72 -16.57
N VAL A 7 4.62 7.27 -15.86
CA VAL A 7 5.00 6.85 -14.51
C VAL A 7 5.10 8.06 -13.61
N ASP A 8 4.57 7.94 -12.40
CA ASP A 8 4.85 8.87 -11.30
C ASP A 8 6.06 8.31 -10.53
N PRO A 9 7.25 8.92 -10.61
CA PRO A 9 8.45 8.36 -10.04
C PRO A 9 8.45 8.43 -8.51
N ILE A 10 8.93 7.37 -7.88
CA ILE A 10 9.16 7.34 -6.44
C ILE A 10 10.19 8.41 -6.06
N ARG A 11 9.91 9.20 -5.02
CA ARG A 11 10.87 10.17 -4.49
C ARG A 11 12.12 9.42 -3.95
N PRO A 12 13.35 9.87 -4.27
CA PRO A 12 14.57 9.14 -3.92
C PRO A 12 14.74 8.84 -2.42
N SER A 13 14.19 9.67 -1.54
CA SER A 13 14.30 9.51 -0.09
C SER A 13 13.38 8.44 0.51
N VAL A 14 12.35 7.98 -0.21
CA VAL A 14 11.27 7.16 0.38
C VAL A 14 11.79 5.83 0.92
N ALA A 15 12.62 5.13 0.16
CA ALA A 15 13.17 3.84 0.60
C ALA A 15 13.99 3.98 1.89
N GLN A 16 14.77 5.06 2.01
CA GLN A 16 15.55 5.35 3.20
C GLN A 16 14.64 5.70 4.40
N SER A 17 13.61 6.52 4.19
CA SER A 17 12.64 6.86 5.24
C SER A 17 11.86 5.63 5.73
N VAL A 18 11.44 4.73 4.83
CA VAL A 18 10.79 3.46 5.21
C VAL A 18 11.72 2.59 6.08
N LYS A 19 13.00 2.52 5.72
CA LYS A 19 14.01 1.79 6.52
C LYS A 19 14.20 2.39 7.90
N GLU A 20 14.25 3.72 8.01
CA GLU A 20 14.35 4.43 9.29
C GLU A 20 13.14 4.16 10.18
N CYS A 21 11.92 4.22 9.62
CA CYS A 21 10.71 3.84 10.34
C CYS A 21 10.82 2.43 10.91
N TYR A 22 11.25 1.45 10.11
CA TYR A 22 11.40 0.08 10.61
C TYR A 22 12.50 -0.07 11.66
N THR A 23 13.59 0.68 11.56
CA THR A 23 14.66 0.69 12.57
C THR A 23 14.16 1.25 13.89
N ALA A 24 13.24 2.21 13.84
CA ALA A 24 12.55 2.78 15.01
C ALA A 24 11.39 1.92 15.53
N GLY A 25 11.13 0.73 14.95
CA GLY A 25 10.00 -0.12 15.32
C GLY A 25 8.63 0.38 14.83
N ILE A 26 8.62 1.37 13.92
CA ILE A 26 7.40 1.95 13.36
C ILE A 26 6.98 1.14 12.14
N ARG A 27 5.72 0.69 12.14
CA ARG A 27 5.11 0.03 11.00
C ARG A 27 4.64 1.06 9.96
N VAL A 28 4.99 0.84 8.70
CA VAL A 28 4.57 1.66 7.56
C VAL A 28 3.48 0.94 6.80
N ILE A 29 2.40 1.66 6.48
CA ILE A 29 1.27 1.19 5.68
C ILE A 29 1.10 2.14 4.48
N MET A 30 0.95 1.58 3.29
CA MET A 30 0.65 2.32 2.06
C MET A 30 -0.85 2.34 1.81
N ILE A 31 -1.40 3.52 1.54
CA ILE A 31 -2.80 3.70 1.10
C ILE A 31 -2.76 4.44 -0.24
N THR A 32 -3.27 3.83 -1.30
CA THR A 32 -3.25 4.40 -2.66
C THR A 32 -4.58 4.17 -3.42
N GLY A 33 -4.87 5.06 -4.36
CA GLY A 33 -5.95 4.90 -5.35
C GLY A 33 -5.55 4.03 -6.56
N ASP A 34 -4.27 3.63 -6.64
CA ASP A 34 -3.75 2.78 -7.72
C ASP A 34 -4.28 1.35 -7.66
N TYR A 35 -4.10 0.63 -8.77
CA TYR A 35 -4.36 -0.80 -8.82
C TYR A 35 -3.35 -1.60 -7.97
N PRO A 36 -3.76 -2.78 -7.44
CA PRO A 36 -2.90 -3.60 -6.59
C PRO A 36 -1.53 -3.90 -7.20
N GLY A 37 -1.47 -4.25 -8.49
CA GLY A 37 -0.19 -4.54 -9.15
C GLY A 37 0.80 -3.37 -9.10
N THR A 38 0.33 -2.14 -9.34
CA THR A 38 1.15 -0.93 -9.23
C THR A 38 1.58 -0.69 -7.79
N ALA A 39 0.64 -0.79 -6.84
CA ALA A 39 0.91 -0.59 -5.43
C ALA A 39 1.95 -1.58 -4.89
N GLN A 40 1.84 -2.86 -5.24
CA GLN A 40 2.80 -3.91 -4.87
C GLN A 40 4.17 -3.66 -5.50
N HIS A 41 4.22 -3.22 -6.76
CA HIS A 41 5.48 -2.88 -7.43
C HIS A 41 6.20 -1.75 -6.70
N ILE A 42 5.50 -0.66 -6.40
CA ILE A 42 6.05 0.48 -5.63
C ILE A 42 6.46 0.02 -4.22
N ALA A 43 5.63 -0.77 -3.55
CA ALA A 43 5.90 -1.29 -2.21
C ALA A 43 7.20 -2.10 -2.16
N ARG A 44 7.45 -2.95 -3.15
CA ARG A 44 8.71 -3.70 -3.28
C ARG A 44 9.90 -2.76 -3.50
N GLN A 45 9.76 -1.75 -4.34
CA GLN A 45 10.82 -0.77 -4.63
C GLN A 45 11.23 0.05 -3.41
N ILE A 46 10.28 0.41 -2.55
CA ILE A 46 10.55 1.19 -1.32
C ILE A 46 10.92 0.33 -0.11
N GLY A 47 10.95 -1.00 -0.26
CA GLY A 47 11.27 -1.93 0.82
C GLY A 47 10.16 -2.11 1.86
N LEU A 48 8.89 -1.89 1.47
CA LEU A 48 7.74 -2.10 2.35
C LEU A 48 7.61 -3.59 2.69
N LYS A 49 7.53 -3.94 3.99
CA LYS A 49 7.30 -5.32 4.44
C LYS A 49 5.94 -5.83 3.97
N ASN A 50 5.81 -7.15 3.79
CA ASN A 50 4.57 -7.82 3.34
C ASN A 50 3.98 -7.22 2.06
N SER A 51 4.83 -6.84 1.11
CA SER A 51 4.43 -6.20 -0.14
C SER A 51 3.53 -7.05 -1.04
N ASP A 52 3.37 -8.35 -0.74
CA ASP A 52 2.51 -9.27 -1.48
C ASP A 52 1.08 -9.31 -0.93
N GLN A 53 0.86 -8.82 0.29
CA GLN A 53 -0.46 -8.76 0.92
C GLN A 53 -1.07 -7.36 0.75
N TYR A 54 -2.25 -7.31 0.15
CA TYR A 54 -3.02 -6.08 0.00
C TYR A 54 -4.50 -6.31 0.33
N ILE A 55 -5.19 -5.22 0.63
CA ILE A 55 -6.65 -5.15 0.66
C ILE A 55 -7.07 -4.06 -0.32
N THR A 56 -8.06 -4.32 -1.14
CA THR A 56 -8.63 -3.32 -2.05
C THR A 56 -9.76 -2.54 -1.38
N GLY A 57 -10.04 -1.33 -1.86
CA GLY A 57 -11.20 -0.55 -1.41
C GLY A 57 -12.52 -1.35 -1.45
N PRO A 58 -12.86 -2.08 -2.53
CA PRO A 58 -14.05 -2.93 -2.55
C PRO A 58 -14.06 -4.03 -1.48
N GLU A 59 -12.93 -4.72 -1.29
CA GLU A 59 -12.81 -5.75 -0.24
C GLU A 59 -12.98 -5.12 1.14
N LEU A 60 -12.34 -3.97 1.39
CA LEU A 60 -12.46 -3.21 2.63
C LEU A 60 -13.92 -2.84 2.96
N SER A 61 -14.70 -2.39 1.98
CA SER A 61 -16.12 -2.07 2.16
C SER A 61 -16.99 -3.29 2.49
N SER A 62 -16.55 -4.49 2.11
CA SER A 62 -17.28 -5.74 2.37
C SER A 62 -16.88 -6.43 3.69
N MET A 63 -15.78 -6.00 4.31
CA MET A 63 -15.29 -6.58 5.56
C MET A 63 -16.06 -6.06 6.78
N SER A 64 -16.24 -6.93 7.77
CA SER A 64 -16.65 -6.50 9.10
C SER A 64 -15.47 -5.81 9.82
N LYS A 65 -15.77 -5.08 10.90
CA LYS A 65 -14.72 -4.44 11.72
C LYS A 65 -13.79 -5.48 12.34
N GLU A 66 -14.33 -6.63 12.73
CA GLU A 66 -13.59 -7.73 13.33
C GLU A 66 -12.66 -8.40 12.31
N GLU A 67 -13.16 -8.65 11.09
CA GLU A 67 -12.33 -9.18 10.01
C GLU A 67 -11.20 -8.22 9.64
N LEU A 68 -11.52 -6.93 9.53
CA LEU A 68 -10.52 -5.90 9.26
C LEU A 68 -9.49 -5.80 10.38
N ALA A 69 -9.91 -5.87 11.64
CA ALA A 69 -9.02 -5.81 12.80
C ALA A 69 -8.00 -6.95 12.82
N GLU A 70 -8.36 -8.13 12.31
CA GLU A 70 -7.40 -9.24 12.15
C GLU A 70 -6.50 -9.04 10.93
N LYS A 71 -7.07 -8.76 9.75
CA LYS A 71 -6.28 -8.63 8.51
C LYS A 71 -5.33 -7.44 8.54
N ILE A 72 -5.70 -6.33 9.16
CA ILE A 72 -4.86 -5.14 9.25
C ILE A 72 -3.59 -5.40 10.05
N LYS A 73 -3.48 -6.48 10.86
CA LYS A 73 -2.25 -6.83 11.57
C LYS A 73 -1.10 -7.23 10.64
N THR A 74 -1.41 -7.78 9.47
CA THR A 74 -0.39 -8.29 8.53
C THR A 74 -0.35 -7.54 7.21
N THR A 75 -1.46 -6.96 6.77
CA THR A 75 -1.56 -6.21 5.51
C THR A 75 -0.94 -4.82 5.60
N ASN A 76 -0.01 -4.49 4.70
CA ASN A 76 0.63 -3.17 4.65
C ASN A 76 0.24 -2.35 3.41
N ILE A 77 -0.59 -2.87 2.52
CA ILE A 77 -1.03 -2.17 1.30
C ILE A 77 -2.56 -2.12 1.26
N PHE A 78 -3.09 -0.92 1.11
CA PHE A 78 -4.49 -0.67 0.78
C PHE A 78 -4.55 0.00 -0.59
N ALA A 79 -5.10 -0.70 -1.58
CA ALA A 79 -5.14 -0.26 -2.99
C ALA A 79 -6.56 0.08 -3.43
N ARG A 80 -6.73 0.90 -4.47
CA ARG A 80 -8.05 1.34 -4.95
C ARG A 80 -8.95 1.93 -3.85
N VAL A 81 -8.36 2.59 -2.85
CA VAL A 81 -9.09 3.16 -1.71
C VAL A 81 -9.67 4.51 -2.08
N VAL A 82 -10.94 4.75 -1.74
CA VAL A 82 -11.59 6.07 -1.90
C VAL A 82 -11.40 6.94 -0.65
N PRO A 83 -11.43 8.29 -0.75
CA PRO A 83 -11.17 9.18 0.38
C PRO A 83 -11.97 8.85 1.65
N GLU A 84 -13.22 8.44 1.50
CA GLU A 84 -14.16 8.14 2.60
C GLU A 84 -13.72 6.93 3.44
N GLN A 85 -12.89 6.05 2.87
CA GLN A 85 -12.40 4.82 3.51
C GLN A 85 -11.12 5.03 4.32
N LYS A 86 -10.58 6.26 4.37
CA LYS A 86 -9.35 6.58 5.11
C LYS A 86 -9.61 7.01 6.56
N LEU A 87 -10.86 7.31 6.90
CA LEU A 87 -11.34 7.79 8.20
C LEU A 87 -11.85 6.63 9.06
#